data_AF-A0A2D3W6C5-F1
#
_entry.id   AF-A0A2D3W6C5-F1
#
_cell.length_a   1.000
_cell.length_b   1.000
_cell.length_c   1.000
_cell.angle_alpha   90.00
_cell.angle_beta   90.00
_cell.angle_gamma   90.00
#
_symmetry.space_group_name_H-M   'P 1'
#
loop_
_entity.id
_entity.type
_entity.pdbx_description
1 polymer ?
#
loop_
_entity_poly.entity_id
_entity_poly.type
_entity_poly.pdbx_seq_one_letter_code
_entity_poly.pdbx_strand_id
1 'polypeptide(L)'
;MGRGMTKENHIEQNFINKLIEQKYTYRPDIRTRDALNQNFREKFQELNYVNLSDAEFSRLIEQIISADVFTAQYKKEPMQQLFPSKEAD
;
A
#
# COMPACT_ATOMS: atom_id res chain seq x y z
N MET A 1 40.04 19.50 4.04
CA MET A 1 38.66 19.43 3.52
C MET A 1 38.00 18.17 4.08
N GLY A 2 37.34 18.26 5.24
CA GLY A 2 36.65 17.12 5.85
C GLY A 2 35.36 16.82 5.11
N ARG A 3 35.16 15.57 4.69
CA ARG A 3 33.88 15.09 4.13
C ARG A 3 32.81 15.32 5.19
N GLY A 4 31.97 16.34 5.03
CA GLY A 4 30.83 16.57 5.92
C GLY A 4 29.91 15.35 5.81
N MET A 5 29.87 14.52 6.83
CA MET A 5 28.95 13.39 6.90
C MET A 5 27.53 13.97 6.91
N THR A 6 26.83 13.86 5.79
CA THR A 6 25.41 14.19 5.72
C THR A 6 24.67 13.25 6.66
N LYS A 7 24.06 13.82 7.71
CA LYS A 7 23.23 13.08 8.67
C LYS A 7 22.10 12.37 7.92
N GLU A 8 21.70 11.18 8.37
CA GLU A 8 20.67 10.35 7.74
C GLU A 8 19.38 11.14 7.49
N ASN A 9 18.98 11.99 8.45
CA ASN A 9 17.83 12.88 8.32
C ASN A 9 17.92 13.80 7.08
N HIS A 10 19.09 14.35 6.76
CA HIS A 10 19.25 15.20 5.58
C HIS A 10 19.11 14.41 4.28
N ILE A 11 19.64 13.18 4.25
CA ILE A 11 19.50 12.28 3.10
C ILE A 11 18.03 11.91 2.90
N GLU A 12 17.33 11.56 3.99
CA GLU A 12 15.90 11.21 3.98
C GLU A 12 15.04 12.37 3.45
N GLN A 13 15.20 13.58 4.00
CA GLN A 13 14.42 14.75 3.57
C GLN A 13 14.64 15.09 2.09
N ASN A 14 15.89 15.05 1.62
CA ASN A 14 16.20 15.28 0.21
C ASN A 14 15.56 14.21 -0.68
N PHE A 15 15.52 12.95 -0.24
CA PHE A 15 14.91 11.87 -1.01
C PHE A 15 13.38 11.98 -1.06
N ILE A 16 12.73 12.32 0.06
CA ILE A 16 11.28 12.59 0.11
C ILE A 16 10.93 13.72 -0.87
N ASN A 17 11.66 14.82 -0.86
CA ASN A 17 11.42 15.95 -1.76
C ASN A 17 11.52 15.54 -3.24
N LYS A 18 12.53 14.75 -3.60
CA LYS A 18 12.66 14.21 -4.97
C LYS A 18 11.47 13.32 -5.36
N LEU A 19 10.96 12.49 -4.46
CA LEU A 19 9.78 11.67 -4.74
C LEU A 19 8.52 12.54 -4.94
N ILE A 20 8.36 13.61 -4.16
CA ILE A 20 7.25 14.56 -4.34
C ILE A 20 7.33 15.24 -5.71
N GLU A 21 8.53 15.64 -6.16
CA GLU A 21 8.73 16.17 -7.53
C GLU A 21 8.31 15.15 -8.60
N GLN A 22 8.58 13.85 -8.36
CA GLN A 22 8.13 12.72 -9.19
C GLN A 22 6.65 12.33 -8.98
N LYS A 23 5.85 13.22 -8.38
CA LYS A 23 4.40 13.06 -8.17
C LYS A 23 3.98 11.99 -7.17
N TYR A 24 4.91 11.46 -6.37
CA TYR A 24 4.54 10.64 -5.22
C TYR A 24 3.92 11.51 -4.12
N THR A 25 2.78 11.10 -3.58
CA THR A 25 2.13 11.81 -2.48
C THR A 25 2.73 11.40 -1.15
N TYR A 26 3.34 12.34 -0.44
CA TYR A 26 3.81 12.11 0.93
C TYR A 26 2.62 12.01 1.90
N ARG A 27 2.59 10.95 2.71
CA ARG A 27 1.50 10.64 3.66
C ARG A 27 2.03 10.50 5.09
N PRO A 28 2.25 11.64 5.80
CA PRO A 28 2.76 11.61 7.17
C PRO A 28 1.76 11.04 8.19
N ASP A 29 0.50 10.89 7.80
CA ASP A 29 -0.61 10.37 8.58
C ASP A 29 -0.64 8.82 8.68
N ILE A 30 0.01 8.10 7.75
CA ILE A 30 0.07 6.63 7.77
C ILE A 30 1.23 6.17 8.66
N ARG A 31 0.97 6.06 9.97
CA ARG A 31 1.96 5.62 10.97
C ARG A 31 1.53 4.40 11.78
N THR A 32 0.33 3.90 11.53
CA THR A 32 -0.23 2.71 12.18
C THR A 32 -0.63 1.69 11.14
N ARG A 33 -0.69 0.42 11.57
CA ARG A 33 -1.19 -0.66 10.71
C ARG A 33 -2.63 -0.42 10.26
N ASP A 34 -3.45 0.17 11.13
CA ASP A 34 -4.84 0.49 10.80
C ASP A 34 -4.94 1.59 9.74
N ALA A 35 -4.13 2.65 9.85
CA ALA A 35 -4.07 3.70 8.82
C ALA A 35 -3.54 3.15 7.48
N LEU A 36 -2.58 2.23 7.52
CA LEU A 36 -2.06 1.57 6.32
C LEU A 36 -3.12 0.70 5.64
N ASN A 37 -3.83 -0.12 6.43
CA ASN A 37 -4.92 -0.97 5.96
C ASN A 37 -6.07 -0.14 5.39
N GLN A 38 -6.44 0.95 6.05
CA GLN A 38 -7.49 1.85 5.56
C GLN A 38 -7.11 2.51 4.24
N ASN A 39 -5.88 3.02 4.13
CA ASN A 39 -5.38 3.60 2.88
C ASN A 39 -5.37 2.55 1.74
N PHE A 40 -4.95 1.31 2.05
CA PHE A 40 -4.99 0.23 1.07
C PHE A 40 -6.43 -0.07 0.65
N ARG A 41 -7.37 -0.21 1.59
CA ARG A 41 -8.79 -0.47 1.29
C ARG A 41 -9.38 0.60 0.38
N GLU A 42 -9.19 1.87 0.71
CA GLU A 42 -9.71 3.00 -0.07
C GLU A 42 -9.18 2.98 -1.51
N LYS A 43 -7.86 2.83 -1.68
CA LYS A 43 -7.24 2.81 -3.02
C LYS A 43 -7.59 1.55 -3.80
N PHE A 44 -7.72 0.42 -3.13
CA PHE A 44 -8.14 -0.83 -3.75
C PHE A 44 -9.58 -0.76 -4.25
N GLN A 45 -10.49 -0.23 -3.44
CA GLN A 45 -11.89 -0.04 -3.79
C GLN A 45 -12.05 0.96 -4.94
N GLU A 46 -11.34 2.09 -4.89
CA GLU A 46 -11.32 3.09 -5.96
C GLU A 46 -10.81 2.51 -7.29
N LEU A 47 -9.69 1.77 -7.26
CA LEU A 47 -9.07 1.22 -8.46
C LEU A 47 -9.93 0.12 -9.11
N ASN A 48 -10.61 -0.70 -8.30
CA ASN A 48 -11.37 -1.84 -8.77
C ASN A 48 -12.88 -1.59 -8.85
N TYR A 49 -13.34 -0.38 -8.52
CA TYR A 49 -14.76 0.00 -8.49
C TYR A 49 -15.62 -0.94 -7.63
N VAL A 50 -15.11 -1.34 -6.47
CA VAL A 50 -15.82 -2.22 -5.52
C VAL A 50 -16.01 -1.55 -4.17
N ASN A 51 -17.01 -2.01 -3.42
CA ASN A 51 -17.15 -1.70 -2.00
C ASN A 51 -17.11 -3.00 -1.21
N LEU A 52 -16.05 -3.18 -0.42
CA LEU A 52 -15.86 -4.33 0.45
C LEU A 52 -16.47 -4.01 1.82
N SER A 53 -17.18 -4.97 2.38
CA SER A 53 -17.48 -5.02 3.81
C SER A 53 -16.21 -5.31 4.61
N ASP A 54 -16.27 -5.14 5.93
CA ASP A 54 -15.12 -5.42 6.81
C ASP A 54 -14.72 -6.90 6.72
N ALA A 55 -15.71 -7.81 6.65
CA ALA A 55 -15.44 -9.25 6.51
C ALA A 55 -14.79 -9.60 5.17
N GLU A 56 -15.22 -8.98 4.07
CA GLU A 56 -14.62 -9.15 2.75
C GLU A 56 -13.18 -8.63 2.73
N PHE A 57 -12.96 -7.45 3.32
CA PHE A 57 -11.62 -6.86 3.40
C PHE A 57 -10.66 -7.70 4.27
N SER A 58 -11.12 -8.24 5.41
CA SER A 58 -10.31 -9.15 6.22
C SER A 58 -9.87 -10.38 5.44
N ARG A 59 -10.78 -11.00 4.67
CA ARG A 59 -10.44 -12.15 3.81
C ARG A 59 -9.45 -11.77 2.72
N LEU A 60 -9.59 -10.60 2.10
CA LEU A 60 -8.62 -10.09 1.12
C LEU A 60 -7.21 -10.01 1.73
N ILE A 61 -7.10 -9.37 2.89
CA ILE A 61 -5.81 -9.17 3.58
C ILE A 61 -5.16 -10.51 3.94
N GLU A 62 -5.93 -11.45 4.49
CA GLU A 62 -5.45 -12.80 4.83
C GLU A 62 -4.92 -13.56 3.61
N GLN A 63 -5.54 -13.36 2.43
CA GLN A 63 -5.14 -14.06 1.22
C GLN A 63 -3.91 -13.43 0.56
N ILE A 64 -3.79 -12.09 0.55
CA ILE A 64 -2.66 -11.41 -0.11
C ILE A 64 -1.39 -11.37 0.77
N ILE A 65 -1.53 -11.33 2.09
CA ILE A 65 -0.39 -11.28 3.01
C ILE A 65 0.16 -12.70 3.19
N SER A 66 1.47 -12.86 2.99
CA SER A 66 2.20 -14.09 3.23
C SER A 66 3.43 -13.79 4.09
N ALA A 67 3.70 -14.63 5.09
CA ALA A 67 4.94 -14.56 5.85
C ALA A 67 6.17 -14.96 5.00
N ASP A 68 5.95 -15.77 3.96
CA ASP A 68 6.97 -16.08 2.98
C ASP A 68 7.06 -14.97 1.93
N VAL A 69 8.22 -14.30 1.92
CA VAL A 69 8.56 -13.18 1.03
C VAL A 69 8.56 -13.60 -0.44
N PHE A 70 8.94 -14.85 -0.75
CA PHE A 70 8.92 -15.34 -2.13
C PHE A 70 7.47 -15.53 -2.61
N THR A 71 6.62 -16.14 -1.78
CA THR A 71 5.20 -16.29 -2.09
C THR A 71 4.47 -14.93 -2.23
N ALA A 72 4.85 -13.91 -1.43
CA ALA A 72 4.22 -12.58 -1.50
C ALA A 72 4.44 -11.86 -2.86
N GLN A 73 5.52 -12.15 -3.59
CA GLN A 73 5.83 -11.49 -4.86
C GLN A 73 4.91 -11.91 -6.01
N TYR A 74 4.33 -13.11 -5.94
CA TYR A 74 3.58 -13.71 -7.05
C TYR A 74 2.05 -13.65 -6.88
N LYS A 75 1.56 -13.28 -5.70
CA LYS A 75 0.11 -13.19 -5.43
C LYS A 75 -0.50 -11.97 -6.12
N LYS A 76 -1.10 -12.19 -7.28
CA LYS A 76 -1.95 -11.24 -8.02
C LYS A 76 -3.26 -11.92 -8.40
N GLU A 77 -3.95 -12.47 -7.42
CA GLU A 77 -5.21 -13.16 -7.69
C GLU A 77 -6.24 -12.17 -8.25
N PRO A 78 -6.92 -12.51 -9.37
CA PRO A 78 -7.88 -11.62 -9.99
C PRO A 78 -9.10 -11.45 -9.07
N MET A 79 -9.64 -10.23 -9.04
CA MET A 79 -10.81 -9.83 -8.22
C MET A 79 -11.99 -10.81 -8.29
N GLN A 80 -12.24 -11.35 -9.48
CA GLN A 80 -13.32 -12.30 -9.77
C GLN A 80 -13.22 -13.59 -8.93
N GLN A 81 -12.01 -14.02 -8.58
CA GLN A 81 -11.81 -15.21 -7.74
C GLN A 81 -12.01 -14.93 -6.24
N LEU A 82 -11.72 -13.70 -5.81
CA LEU A 82 -11.80 -13.30 -4.41
C LEU A 82 -13.23 -12.94 -4.00
N PHE A 83 -13.97 -12.31 -4.91
CA PHE A 83 -15.31 -11.77 -4.64
C PHE A 83 -16.26 -12.02 -5.83
N PRO A 84 -16.72 -13.27 -6.05
CA PRO A 84 -17.58 -13.60 -7.19
C PRO A 84 -18.92 -12.85 -7.19
N SER A 85 -19.38 -12.37 -6.03
CA SER A 85 -20.63 -11.61 -5.90
C SER A 85 -20.51 -10.12 -6.28
N LYS A 86 -19.33 -9.64 -6.68
CA LYS A 86 -19.04 -8.22 -6.97
C LYS A 86 -18.72 -8.03 -8.46
N GLU A 87 -19.54 -8.62 -9.34
CA GLU A 87 -19.49 -8.26 -10.77
C GLU A 87 -19.89 -6.79 -10.95
N ALA A 88 -19.22 -6.11 -11.87
CA ALA A 88 -19.49 -4.70 -12.16
C ALA A 88 -20.89 -4.55 -12.77
N ASP A 89 -21.74 -3.74 -12.12
CA ASP A 89 -22.90 -3.10 -12.75
C ASP A 89 -22.46 -2.00 -13.74
#